data_AF-A0A3B8SZN7-F1
#
_entry.id   AF-A0A3B8SZN7-F1
#
_cell.length_a   1.000
_cell.length_b   1.000
_cell.length_c   1.000
_cell.angle_alpha   90.00
_cell.angle_beta   90.00
_cell.angle_gamma   90.00
#
_symmetry.space_group_name_H-M   'P 1'
#
loop_
_entity.id
_entity.type
_entity.pdbx_description
1 polymer ?
#
loop_
_entity_poly.entity_id
_entity_poly.type
_entity_poly.pdbx_seq_one_letter_code
_entity_poly.pdbx_strand_id
1 'polypeptide(L)'
;RTFQADAAREAGIFHHLITLPTYHTAALSTDNLAQGYFGDQGMLAYVKGVQRQELRQGLACVKHQAMAGSDMGDTHKEYFSGDQALKASGEDNTMNQFD
;
A
#
# COMPACT_ATOMS: atom_id res chain seq x y z
N ARG A 1 28.12 -1.54 -0.14
CA ARG A 1 27.59 -2.10 1.13
C ARG A 1 27.92 -1.22 2.34
N THR A 2 29.13 -0.66 2.47
CA THR A 2 29.55 0.08 3.68
C THR A 2 29.44 1.60 3.60
N PHE A 3 29.10 2.16 2.43
CA PHE A 3 29.13 3.61 2.17
C PHE A 3 28.51 4.48 3.28
N GLN A 4 27.26 4.23 3.68
CA GLN A 4 26.61 5.03 4.73
C GLN A 4 27.28 4.84 6.10
N ALA A 5 27.68 3.61 6.44
CA ALA A 5 28.35 3.31 7.70
C ALA A 5 29.75 3.97 7.78
N ASP A 6 30.52 3.93 6.69
CA ASP A 6 31.84 4.57 6.61
C ASP A 6 31.72 6.10 6.62
N ALA A 7 30.75 6.66 5.90
CA ALA A 7 30.49 8.10 5.88
C ALA A 7 30.11 8.65 7.26
N ALA A 8 29.30 7.90 8.03
CA ALA A 8 28.98 8.27 9.41
C ALA A 8 30.22 8.20 10.32
N ARG A 9 31.01 7.12 10.21
CA ARG A 9 32.18 6.88 11.08
C ARG A 9 33.36 7.82 10.80
N GLU A 10 33.67 8.07 9.53
CA GLU A 10 34.89 8.78 9.10
C GLU A 10 34.66 10.27 8.86
N ALA A 11 33.47 10.64 8.38
CA ALA A 11 33.15 12.01 7.96
C ALA A 11 32.07 12.68 8.82
N GLY A 12 31.56 12.00 9.85
CA GLY A 12 30.54 12.55 10.75
C GLY A 12 29.18 12.80 10.09
N ILE A 13 28.88 12.15 8.97
CA ILE A 13 27.59 12.29 8.28
C ILE A 13 26.52 11.53 9.07
N PHE A 14 25.70 12.25 9.83
CA PHE A 14 24.64 11.64 10.65
C PHE A 14 23.27 11.55 9.94
N HIS A 15 23.09 12.27 8.83
CA HIS A 15 21.86 12.25 8.05
C HIS A 15 22.14 11.81 6.62
N HIS A 16 21.64 10.62 6.27
CA HIS A 16 21.67 10.08 4.92
C HIS A 16 20.28 10.17 4.30
N LEU A 17 20.21 10.68 3.08
CA LEU A 17 18.99 10.67 2.30
C LEU A 17 19.28 10.16 0.89
N ILE A 18 18.33 9.42 0.34
CA ILE A 18 18.21 9.24 -1.10
C ILE A 18 17.22 10.33 -1.52
N THR A 19 17.57 11.14 -2.51
CA THR A 19 16.75 12.30 -2.90
C THR A 19 15.41 11.89 -3.48
N LEU A 20 15.43 10.88 -4.37
CA LEU A 20 14.27 10.47 -5.17
C LEU A 20 13.94 8.96 -5.09
N PRO A 21 13.98 8.31 -3.90
CA PRO A 21 13.73 6.88 -3.80
C PRO A 21 12.29 6.55 -4.24
N THR A 22 11.32 7.35 -3.81
CA THR A 22 9.91 7.17 -4.16
C THR A 22 9.64 7.39 -5.65
N TYR A 23 10.28 8.37 -6.27
CA TYR A 23 10.11 8.62 -7.70
C TYR A 23 10.55 7.41 -8.52
N HIS A 24 11.75 6.89 -8.26
CA HIS A 24 12.27 5.74 -8.99
C HIS A 24 11.48 4.47 -8.72
N THR A 25 11.09 4.20 -7.47
CA THR A 25 10.35 2.97 -7.15
C THR A 25 8.91 3.01 -7.66
N ALA A 26 8.23 4.15 -7.61
CA ALA A 26 6.89 4.31 -8.16
C ALA A 26 6.89 4.22 -9.69
N ALA A 27 7.85 4.86 -10.36
CA ALA A 27 7.98 4.78 -11.82
C ALA A 27 8.28 3.33 -12.26
N LEU A 28 9.24 2.67 -11.60
CA LEU A 28 9.62 1.29 -11.93
C LEU A 28 8.49 0.28 -11.65
N SER A 29 7.79 0.41 -10.52
CA SER A 29 6.68 -0.50 -10.21
C SER A 29 5.52 -0.34 -11.18
N THR A 30 5.21 0.90 -11.57
CA THR A 30 4.16 1.23 -12.55
C THR A 30 4.52 0.70 -13.94
N ASP A 31 5.76 0.91 -14.41
CA ASP A 31 6.22 0.46 -15.72
C ASP A 31 6.19 -1.07 -15.84
N ASN A 32 6.75 -1.78 -14.84
CA ASN A 32 6.71 -3.25 -14.80
C ASN A 32 5.27 -3.79 -14.76
N LEU A 33 4.39 -3.15 -13.98
CA LEU A 33 2.99 -3.56 -13.91
C LEU A 33 2.30 -3.33 -15.26
N ALA A 34 2.48 -2.16 -15.88
CA ALA A 34 1.88 -1.85 -17.18
C ALA A 34 2.35 -2.83 -18.26
N GLN A 35 3.65 -3.11 -18.32
CA GLN A 35 4.21 -4.07 -19.28
C GLN A 35 3.61 -5.47 -19.12
N GLY A 36 3.50 -5.97 -17.88
CA GLY A 36 2.91 -7.28 -17.62
C GLY A 36 1.40 -7.31 -17.87
N TYR A 37 0.70 -6.27 -17.43
CA TYR A 37 -0.76 -6.19 -17.48
C TYR A 37 -1.30 -6.02 -18.89
N PHE A 38 -0.63 -5.23 -19.73
CA PHE A 38 -1.00 -5.06 -21.14
C PHE A 38 -0.26 -6.02 -22.09
N GLY A 39 0.70 -6.80 -21.57
CA GLY A 39 1.29 -7.93 -22.26
C GLY A 39 0.53 -9.23 -22.00
N ASP A 40 1.21 -10.37 -22.15
CA ASP A 40 0.58 -11.70 -22.12
C ASP A 40 0.04 -12.11 -20.74
N GLN A 41 0.48 -11.47 -19.66
CA GLN A 41 0.08 -11.87 -18.30
C GLN A 41 -1.29 -11.33 -17.90
N GLY A 42 -1.73 -10.20 -18.45
CA GLY A 42 -3.01 -9.60 -18.08
C GLY A 42 -3.14 -9.38 -16.57
N MET A 43 -4.30 -9.75 -16.02
CA MET A 43 -4.58 -9.69 -14.58
C MET A 43 -3.57 -10.44 -13.70
N LEU A 44 -2.88 -11.47 -14.23
CA LEU A 44 -1.89 -12.21 -13.45
C LEU A 44 -0.72 -11.31 -13.02
N ALA A 45 -0.35 -10.32 -13.83
CA ALA A 45 0.69 -9.35 -13.47
C ALA A 45 0.33 -8.61 -12.18
N TYR A 46 -0.91 -8.12 -12.09
CA TYR A 46 -1.42 -7.43 -10.90
C TYR A 46 -1.51 -8.36 -9.69
N VAL A 47 -2.17 -9.52 -9.83
CA VAL A 47 -2.37 -10.46 -8.73
C VAL A 47 -1.04 -10.97 -8.18
N LYS A 48 -0.09 -11.33 -9.05
CA LYS A 48 1.21 -11.87 -8.64
C LYS A 48 2.15 -10.79 -8.10
N GLY A 49 2.23 -9.65 -8.78
CA GLY A 49 3.20 -8.59 -8.53
C GLY A 49 2.79 -7.63 -7.40
N VAL A 50 1.49 -7.43 -7.21
CA VAL A 50 0.95 -6.50 -6.21
C VAL A 50 0.24 -7.28 -5.11
N GLN A 51 -0.98 -7.75 -5.37
CA GLN A 51 -1.89 -8.24 -4.32
C GLN A 51 -1.31 -9.39 -3.49
N ARG A 52 -0.71 -10.40 -4.13
CA ARG A 52 -0.07 -11.52 -3.41
C ARG A 52 1.19 -11.11 -2.64
N GLN A 53 1.91 -10.09 -3.10
CA GLN A 53 3.08 -9.57 -2.37
C GLN A 53 2.64 -8.81 -1.12
N GLU A 54 1.63 -7.96 -1.26
CA GLU A 54 1.05 -7.21 -0.14
C GLU A 54 0.55 -8.16 0.95
N LEU A 55 -0.18 -9.22 0.57
CA LEU A 55 -0.63 -10.27 1.51
C LEU A 55 0.56 -10.97 2.20
N ARG A 56 1.58 -11.40 1.45
CA ARG A 56 2.74 -12.08 2.03
C ARG A 56 3.56 -11.23 2.98
N GLN A 57 3.61 -9.91 2.73
CA GLN A 57 4.36 -8.97 3.55
C GLN A 57 3.51 -8.36 4.67
N GLY A 58 2.22 -8.68 4.75
CA GLY A 58 1.30 -8.12 5.74
C GLY A 58 1.08 -6.62 5.57
N LEU A 59 1.08 -6.12 4.33
CA LEU A 59 0.86 -4.70 4.05
C LEU A 59 -0.62 -4.34 4.26
N ALA A 60 -0.89 -3.34 5.09
CA ALA A 60 -2.24 -2.89 5.38
C ALA A 60 -3.00 -2.38 4.14
N CYS A 61 -2.27 -1.99 3.07
CA CYS A 61 -2.84 -1.53 1.80
C CYS A 61 -3.74 -2.56 1.10
N VAL A 62 -3.61 -3.87 1.41
CA VAL A 62 -4.57 -4.87 0.91
C VAL A 62 -6.01 -4.49 1.28
N LYS A 63 -6.20 -3.99 2.50
CA LYS A 63 -7.46 -3.42 3.01
C LYS A 63 -7.49 -1.90 2.74
N HIS A 64 -7.44 -1.54 1.46
CA HIS A 64 -7.31 -0.15 1.03
C HIS A 64 -8.46 0.77 1.51
N GLN A 65 -9.66 0.24 1.76
CA GLN A 65 -10.77 1.00 2.33
C GLN A 65 -10.48 1.44 3.78
N ALA A 66 -10.04 0.50 4.64
CA ALA A 66 -9.62 0.79 6.00
C ALA A 66 -8.45 1.77 6.03
N MET A 67 -7.46 1.57 5.15
CA MET A 67 -6.33 2.50 5.01
C MET A 67 -6.75 3.90 4.54
N ALA A 68 -7.82 4.02 3.75
CA ALA A 68 -8.43 5.29 3.37
C ALA A 68 -9.33 5.89 4.48
N GLY A 69 -9.50 5.20 5.60
CA GLY A 69 -10.25 5.67 6.77
C GLY A 69 -11.74 5.36 6.75
N SER A 70 -12.21 4.40 5.95
CA SER A 70 -13.62 4.00 5.91
C SER A 70 -14.19 3.67 7.29
N ASP A 71 -13.41 2.96 8.10
CA ASP A 71 -13.85 2.45 9.40
C ASP A 71 -14.00 3.56 10.44
N MET A 72 -13.12 4.56 10.38
CA MET A 72 -13.25 5.79 11.17
C MET A 72 -14.49 6.58 10.74
N GLY A 73 -14.75 6.65 9.44
CA GLY A 73 -15.95 7.29 8.89
C GLY A 73 -17.23 6.60 9.34
N ASP A 74 -17.27 5.27 9.35
CA ASP A 74 -18.43 4.50 9.79
C ASP A 74 -18.67 4.64 11.30
N THR A 75 -17.61 4.59 12.11
CA THR A 75 -17.69 4.85 13.56
C THR A 75 -18.26 6.25 13.83
N HIS A 76 -17.82 7.25 13.08
CA HIS A 76 -18.34 8.61 13.19
C HIS A 76 -19.83 8.68 12.84
N LYS A 77 -20.27 8.03 11.76
CA LYS A 77 -21.69 8.00 11.37
C LYS A 77 -22.54 7.28 12.41
N GLU A 78 -22.08 6.16 12.95
CA GLU A 78 -22.78 5.44 14.03
C GLU A 78 -22.95 6.32 15.26
N TYR A 79 -21.93 7.08 15.64
CA TYR A 79 -22.01 8.00 16.78
C TYR A 79 -23.14 9.04 16.61
N PHE A 80 -23.36 9.58 15.41
CA PHE A 80 -24.37 10.61 15.17
C PHE A 80 -25.75 10.09 14.78
N SER A 81 -25.82 8.98 14.05
CA SER A 81 -27.06 8.47 13.43
C SER A 81 -27.52 7.13 13.99
N GLY A 82 -26.77 6.53 14.93
CA GLY A 82 -27.09 5.25 15.54
C GLY A 82 -27.37 4.19 14.48
N ASP A 83 -28.48 3.47 14.66
CA ASP A 83 -28.90 2.38 13.77
C ASP A 83 -29.24 2.82 12.34
N GLN A 84 -29.44 4.12 12.09
CA GLN A 84 -29.73 4.67 10.75
C GLN A 84 -28.47 5.08 9.99
N ALA A 85 -27.27 4.81 10.54
CA ALA A 85 -26.01 5.18 9.91
C ALA A 85 -25.79 4.45 8.57
N LEU A 86 -25.65 5.22 7.49
CA LEU A 86 -25.29 4.73 6.16
C LEU A 86 -23.79 4.42 6.07
N LYS A 87 -23.43 3.17 6.39
CA LYS A 87 -22.05 2.67 6.46
C LYS A 87 -21.47 2.31 5.09
N ALA A 88 -20.16 2.46 4.96
CA ALA A 88 -19.38 1.99 3.81
C ALA A 88 -19.02 0.50 3.95
N SER A 89 -18.93 0.01 5.19
CA SER A 89 -18.86 -1.41 5.54
C SER A 89 -20.22 -2.12 5.36
N GLY A 90 -20.18 -3.41 5.02
CA GLY A 90 -21.37 -4.24 4.74
C GLY A 90 -20.98 -5.63 4.24
N GLU A 91 -21.96 -6.50 3.94
CA GLU A 91 -21.71 -7.86 3.42
C GLU A 91 -20.85 -7.85 2.15
N ASP A 92 -21.11 -6.91 1.24
CA ASP A 92 -20.39 -6.76 -0.04
C ASP A 92 -19.05 -6.02 0.09
N ASN A 93 -18.57 -5.76 1.31
CA ASN A 93 -17.29 -5.08 1.50
C ASN A 93 -16.13 -5.97 1.03
N THR A 94 -15.37 -5.46 0.07
CA THR A 94 -14.17 -6.12 -0.47
C THR A 94 -13.13 -6.50 0.60
N MET A 95 -13.12 -5.84 1.75
CA MET A 95 -12.21 -6.15 2.85
C MET A 95 -12.45 -7.56 3.44
N ASN A 96 -13.67 -8.08 3.36
CA ASN A 96 -14.05 -9.40 3.88
C ASN A 96 -13.36 -10.56 3.12
N GLN A 97 -12.73 -10.28 1.98
CA GLN A 97 -12.00 -11.27 1.17
C GLN A 97 -10.56 -11.49 1.64
N PHE A 98 -10.10 -10.73 2.64
CA PHE A 98 -8.71 -10.70 3.11
C PHE A 98 -8.57 -10.98 4.60
N ASP A 99 -9.58 -11.63 5.20
CA ASP A 99 -9.59 -12.11 6.59
C ASP A 99 -9.05 -13.54 6.74
#